data_AF-A0A8B8BLK8-F1
#
_entry.id   AF-A0A8B8BLK8-F1
#
_cell.length_a   1.000
_cell.length_b   1.000
_cell.length_c   1.000
_cell.angle_alpha   90.00
_cell.angle_beta   90.00
_cell.angle_gamma   90.00
#
_symmetry.space_group_name_H-M   'P 1'
#
loop_
_entity.id
_entity.type
_entity.pdbx_description
1 polymer ?
#
loop_
_entity_poly.entity_id
_entity_poly.type
_entity_poly.pdbx_seq_one_letter_code
_entity_poly.pdbx_strand_id
1 'polypeptide(L)'
;MPPSRLSILYLIGVICVFTVIMQILLFLFSKSFTSFRSIDSRRNFEMNRIHQEEIPSRVTYKDYLDRPSTDLTKLHENWKREATILGKFPYEKKFLTIGIPTIRRIGDEYIMGTIRSIVNNTKAEELNEIYLVIFLADFNETWTADIIKRMNETFSELISAGTLVVIRSWETFYPPLKKLKNTYNHSYAQRKWRSKQNVDYAFLFLYSKLLSNYYIQMEDDIYTLPGYFQAIKDYISKVQSEWTCIEFSELGFIGKLYHSYDLEKLAKMVLLFYEEQPCDFTYLYFNIQMLQFRRIIRRPTIFQHVGLKSSLPGKIQSLKDRFFDNSEKIYNGDNPAAKIYTNMKVQAGESFSPESAYSGEPGYFWSKGNGKTGDWFIIVFDDPQRIEKILILTGSREHSEDTIKHGKLHASLSLVAVEASRPRCTNDIFLGYFDNGNIKVENLTSILGPFKIHCVGITLTENQNWWIIIKEIAVFIAD
;
A
#
# COMPACT_ATOMS: atom_id res chain seq x y z
N MET A 1 -52.72 12.62 19.26
CA MET A 1 -53.06 11.58 20.25
C MET A 1 -51.89 10.60 20.34
N PRO A 2 -51.31 10.35 21.51
CA PRO A 2 -50.26 9.35 21.66
C PRO A 2 -50.83 7.95 21.38
N PRO A 3 -50.08 7.05 20.71
CA PRO A 3 -50.55 5.70 20.47
C PRO A 3 -50.84 5.01 21.80
N SER A 4 -52.00 4.36 21.91
CA SER A 4 -52.40 3.63 23.11
C SER A 4 -51.32 2.62 23.49
N ARG A 5 -51.09 2.38 24.80
CA ARG A 5 -50.14 1.34 25.26
C ARG A 5 -50.37 -0.01 24.57
N LEU A 6 -51.62 -0.30 24.20
CA LEU A 6 -52.02 -1.50 23.47
C LEU A 6 -51.44 -1.56 22.04
N SER A 7 -51.37 -0.43 21.33
CA SER A 7 -50.82 -0.38 19.97
C SER A 7 -49.29 -0.46 19.95
N ILE A 8 -48.62 0.04 20.99
CA ILE A 8 -47.17 -0.15 21.17
C ILE A 8 -46.85 -1.62 21.50
N LEU A 9 -47.62 -2.25 22.39
CA LEU A 9 -47.47 -3.68 22.70
C LEU A 9 -47.72 -4.57 21.48
N TYR A 10 -48.69 -4.20 20.64
CA TYR A 10 -48.96 -4.92 19.39
C TYR A 10 -47.80 -4.79 18.40
N LEU A 11 -47.22 -3.60 18.26
CA LEU A 11 -46.07 -3.37 17.38
C LEU A 11 -44.82 -4.14 17.85
N ILE A 12 -44.56 -4.16 19.17
CA ILE A 12 -43.47 -4.96 19.75
C ILE A 12 -43.71 -6.45 19.51
N GLY A 13 -44.95 -6.93 19.69
CA GLY A 13 -45.33 -8.30 19.39
C GLY A 13 -45.08 -8.69 17.93
N VAL A 14 -45.47 -7.83 16.98
CA VAL A 14 -45.25 -8.05 15.54
C VAL A 14 -43.76 -8.08 15.20
N ILE A 15 -42.95 -7.18 15.77
CA ILE A 15 -41.49 -7.15 15.55
C ILE A 15 -40.84 -8.42 16.11
N CYS A 16 -41.21 -8.86 17.32
CA CYS A 16 -40.69 -10.09 17.91
C CYS A 16 -41.06 -11.34 17.11
N VAL A 17 -42.28 -11.42 16.58
CA VAL A 17 -42.70 -12.52 15.71
C VAL A 17 -41.90 -12.50 14.41
N PHE A 18 -41.68 -11.32 13.83
CA PHE A 18 -40.92 -11.19 12.58
C PHE A 18 -39.43 -11.55 12.77
N THR A 19 -38.81 -11.17 13.89
CA THR A 19 -37.42 -11.54 14.19
C THR A 19 -37.25 -13.03 14.44
N VAL A 20 -38.20 -13.66 15.14
CA VAL A 20 -38.19 -15.11 15.36
C VAL A 20 -38.40 -15.86 14.04
N ILE A 21 -39.32 -15.43 13.18
CA ILE A 21 -39.51 -16.03 11.85
C ILE A 21 -38.27 -15.87 10.97
N MET A 22 -37.61 -14.70 10.98
CA MET A 22 -36.35 -14.49 10.25
C MET A 22 -35.22 -15.38 10.78
N GLN A 23 -35.11 -15.57 12.10
CA GLN A 23 -34.12 -16.48 12.69
C GLN A 23 -34.42 -17.94 12.36
N ILE A 24 -35.68 -18.35 12.36
CA ILE A 24 -36.10 -19.70 11.94
C ILE A 24 -35.81 -19.91 10.44
N LEU A 25 -36.09 -18.93 9.59
CA LEU A 25 -35.76 -19.00 8.16
C LEU A 25 -34.24 -19.08 7.96
N LEU A 26 -33.45 -18.26 8.63
CA LEU A 26 -31.99 -18.34 8.61
C LEU A 26 -31.47 -19.71 9.08
N PHE A 27 -32.11 -20.31 10.10
CA PHE A 27 -31.76 -21.63 10.61
C PHE A 27 -32.19 -22.78 9.67
N LEU A 28 -33.32 -22.64 8.98
CA LEU A 28 -33.79 -23.59 7.97
C LEU A 28 -32.94 -23.51 6.69
N PHE A 29 -32.56 -22.31 6.26
CA PHE A 29 -31.65 -22.10 5.12
C PHE A 29 -30.20 -22.52 5.45
N SER A 30 -29.73 -22.34 6.68
CA SER A 30 -28.40 -22.82 7.09
C SER A 30 -28.35 -24.35 7.24
N LYS A 31 -29.46 -24.98 7.66
CA LYS A 31 -29.59 -26.45 7.67
C LYS A 31 -29.77 -27.08 6.29
N SER A 32 -30.19 -26.31 5.28
CA SER A 32 -30.22 -26.80 3.89
C SER A 32 -28.82 -26.95 3.26
N PHE A 33 -27.74 -26.57 3.96
CA PHE A 33 -26.36 -26.70 3.47
C PHE A 33 -25.48 -27.67 4.26
N THR A 34 -26.05 -28.46 5.18
CA THR A 34 -25.31 -29.49 5.93
C THR A 34 -25.92 -30.87 5.73
N SER A 35 -25.71 -31.40 4.52
CA SER A 35 -25.76 -32.84 4.23
C SER A 35 -24.58 -33.19 3.32
N PHE A 36 -23.38 -33.19 3.86
CA PHE A 36 -22.29 -33.99 3.29
C PHE A 36 -22.58 -35.44 3.66
N ARG A 37 -23.31 -36.16 2.80
CA ARG A 37 -23.31 -37.62 2.83
C ARG A 37 -21.95 -38.06 2.30
N SER A 38 -21.16 -38.73 3.14
CA SER A 38 -20.04 -39.55 2.67
C SER A 38 -20.63 -40.66 1.80
N ILE A 39 -20.54 -40.50 0.48
CA ILE A 39 -20.76 -41.61 -0.44
C ILE A 39 -19.47 -42.41 -0.45
N ASP A 40 -19.44 -43.39 0.44
CA ASP A 40 -18.52 -44.52 0.36
C ASP A 40 -19.02 -45.38 -0.81
N SER A 41 -18.46 -45.19 -2.00
CA SER A 41 -18.71 -46.08 -3.14
C SER A 41 -17.46 -46.88 -3.46
N ARG A 42 -17.37 -48.08 -2.90
CA ARG A 42 -16.82 -49.21 -3.64
C ARG A 42 -17.68 -49.41 -4.88
N ARG A 43 -17.22 -48.90 -6.03
CA ARG A 43 -17.69 -49.35 -7.35
C ARG A 43 -16.50 -49.95 -8.08
N ASN A 44 -16.58 -51.25 -8.29
CA ASN A 44 -15.78 -51.97 -9.27
C ASN A 44 -15.91 -51.23 -10.61
N PHE A 45 -14.81 -50.66 -11.10
CA PHE A 45 -14.75 -50.11 -12.44
C PHE A 45 -14.27 -51.25 -13.35
N GLU A 46 -15.20 -51.83 -14.12
CA GLU A 46 -14.83 -52.65 -15.27
C GLU A 46 -13.99 -51.80 -16.21
N MET A 47 -12.78 -52.31 -16.47
CA MET A 47 -11.79 -51.73 -17.36
C MET A 47 -12.28 -51.85 -18.81
N ASN A 48 -13.16 -50.94 -19.22
CA ASN A 48 -13.36 -50.70 -20.64
C ASN A 48 -12.12 -49.99 -21.18
N ARG A 49 -11.39 -50.72 -22.03
CA ARG A 49 -10.32 -50.26 -22.90
C ARG A 49 -10.80 -49.03 -23.67
N ILE A 50 -10.56 -47.84 -23.12
CA ILE A 50 -10.63 -46.59 -23.85
C ILE A 50 -9.35 -46.51 -24.66
N HIS A 51 -9.51 -46.30 -25.97
CA HIS A 51 -8.45 -46.06 -26.91
C HIS A 51 -7.41 -45.11 -26.32
N GLN A 52 -6.15 -45.52 -26.44
CA GLN A 52 -4.97 -44.75 -26.12
C GLN A 52 -4.88 -43.59 -27.12
N GLU A 53 -5.71 -42.57 -26.93
CA GLU A 53 -5.49 -41.26 -27.54
C GLU A 53 -4.19 -40.73 -26.93
N GLU A 54 -3.19 -40.52 -27.78
CA GLU A 54 -1.95 -39.86 -27.42
C GLU A 54 -2.28 -38.53 -26.71
N ILE A 55 -1.95 -38.46 -25.42
CA ILE A 55 -1.99 -37.21 -24.68
C ILE A 55 -1.00 -36.28 -25.38
N PRO A 56 -1.43 -35.14 -25.94
CA PRO A 56 -0.50 -34.24 -26.61
C PRO A 56 0.57 -33.80 -25.60
N SER A 57 1.83 -33.84 -26.00
CA SER A 57 3.01 -33.47 -25.21
C SER A 57 3.06 -31.98 -24.78
N ARG A 58 1.97 -31.24 -24.97
CA ARG A 58 1.84 -29.80 -24.79
C ARG A 58 0.50 -29.48 -24.14
N VAL A 59 0.52 -29.22 -22.84
CA VAL A 59 -0.62 -28.65 -22.11
C VAL A 59 -0.74 -27.18 -22.53
N THR A 60 -1.89 -26.80 -23.08
CA THR A 60 -2.19 -25.45 -23.52
C THR A 60 -2.87 -24.64 -22.40
N TYR A 61 -2.89 -23.31 -22.50
CA TYR A 61 -3.65 -22.44 -21.59
C TYR A 61 -5.14 -22.86 -21.46
N LYS A 62 -5.72 -23.43 -22.52
CA LYS A 62 -7.09 -23.93 -22.51
C LYS A 62 -7.27 -25.09 -21.50
N ASP A 63 -6.26 -25.94 -21.37
CA ASP A 63 -6.25 -27.06 -20.43
C ASP A 63 -6.12 -26.63 -18.96
N TYR A 64 -5.65 -25.40 -18.72
CA TYR A 64 -5.57 -24.78 -17.39
C TYR A 64 -6.90 -24.18 -16.92
N LEU A 65 -7.64 -23.51 -17.82
CA LEU A 65 -8.95 -22.95 -17.49
C LEU A 65 -10.07 -24.01 -17.47
N ASP A 66 -10.04 -24.96 -18.41
CA ASP A 66 -11.13 -25.95 -18.56
C ASP A 66 -11.08 -27.07 -17.51
N ARG A 67 -9.96 -27.20 -16.78
CA ARG A 67 -9.74 -28.22 -15.74
C ARG A 67 -9.02 -27.63 -14.52
N PRO A 68 -9.75 -27.17 -13.49
CA PRO A 68 -9.18 -26.59 -12.26
C PRO A 68 -8.24 -27.53 -11.48
N SER A 69 -8.32 -28.84 -11.76
CA SER A 69 -7.49 -29.92 -11.21
C SER A 69 -6.25 -30.26 -12.05
N THR A 70 -6.02 -29.59 -13.18
CA THR A 70 -4.80 -29.81 -13.97
C THR A 70 -3.60 -29.39 -13.13
N ASP A 71 -2.76 -30.38 -12.85
CA ASP A 71 -1.48 -30.18 -12.18
C ASP A 71 -0.61 -29.24 -13.01
N LEU A 72 -0.48 -28.00 -12.54
CA LEU A 72 0.32 -26.95 -13.14
C LEU A 72 1.82 -27.26 -13.18
N THR A 73 2.29 -28.29 -12.48
CA THR A 73 3.66 -28.79 -12.65
C THR A 73 3.89 -29.43 -14.03
N LYS A 74 2.82 -29.66 -14.81
CA LYS A 74 2.86 -30.18 -16.19
C LYS A 74 2.82 -29.13 -17.30
N LEU A 75 2.74 -27.83 -17.00
CA LEU A 75 3.40 -26.86 -17.89
C LEU A 75 4.83 -27.37 -18.00
N HIS A 76 5.34 -27.66 -19.21
CA HIS A 76 6.62 -28.33 -19.51
C HIS A 76 7.51 -28.47 -18.28
N GLU A 77 7.97 -29.67 -17.90
CA GLU A 77 8.75 -29.92 -16.66
C GLU A 77 9.92 -28.91 -16.44
N ASN A 78 10.31 -28.14 -17.47
CA ASN A 78 11.32 -27.09 -17.48
C ASN A 78 10.86 -25.66 -17.82
N TRP A 79 9.57 -25.34 -17.93
CA TRP A 79 9.09 -24.04 -18.44
C TRP A 79 9.62 -22.85 -17.64
N LYS A 80 9.79 -22.99 -16.32
CA LYS A 80 10.39 -21.94 -15.49
C LYS A 80 11.84 -21.68 -15.86
N ARG A 81 12.58 -22.73 -16.24
CA ARG A 81 13.94 -22.59 -16.76
C ARG A 81 13.94 -21.91 -18.12
N GLU A 82 13.03 -22.29 -19.00
CA GLU A 82 12.88 -21.69 -20.34
C GLU A 82 12.42 -20.22 -20.29
N ALA A 83 11.59 -19.88 -19.31
CA ALA A 83 11.13 -18.52 -19.06
C ALA A 83 12.24 -17.63 -18.49
N THR A 84 13.24 -18.22 -17.82
CA THR A 84 14.37 -17.49 -17.22
C THR A 84 15.40 -17.15 -18.29
N ILE A 85 15.63 -15.86 -18.50
CA ILE A 85 16.51 -15.35 -19.58
C ILE A 85 17.78 -14.70 -19.07
N LEU A 86 17.78 -14.16 -17.83
CA LEU A 86 19.00 -13.78 -17.12
C LEU A 86 19.01 -14.39 -15.74
N GLY A 87 20.19 -14.86 -15.33
CA GLY A 87 20.37 -15.64 -14.11
C GLY A 87 20.04 -17.12 -14.32
N LYS A 88 19.82 -17.83 -13.23
CA LYS A 88 19.40 -19.24 -13.23
C LYS A 88 18.09 -19.35 -12.48
N PHE A 89 17.26 -20.32 -12.87
CA PHE A 89 16.06 -20.64 -12.11
C PHE A 89 16.47 -21.00 -10.67
N PRO A 90 15.92 -20.35 -9.64
CA PRO A 90 16.32 -20.62 -8.27
C PRO A 90 15.74 -21.94 -7.74
N TYR A 91 16.57 -22.72 -7.06
CA TYR A 91 16.16 -23.99 -6.43
C TYR A 91 16.11 -23.90 -4.90
N GLU A 92 16.82 -22.95 -4.31
CA GLU A 92 16.84 -22.74 -2.87
C GLU A 92 15.70 -21.83 -2.46
N LYS A 93 15.07 -22.13 -1.33
CA LYS A 93 13.95 -21.32 -0.84
C LYS A 93 14.50 -20.15 -0.02
N LYS A 94 14.13 -18.92 -0.40
CA LYS A 94 14.49 -17.69 0.33
C LYS A 94 13.35 -17.16 1.19
N PHE A 95 13.57 -16.05 1.90
CA PHE A 95 12.52 -15.44 2.72
C PHE A 95 11.45 -14.76 1.86
N LEU A 96 11.86 -13.89 0.94
CA LEU A 96 10.96 -13.05 0.14
C LEU A 96 11.26 -13.13 -1.36
N THR A 97 10.21 -13.20 -2.19
CA THR A 97 10.30 -12.90 -3.63
C THR A 97 9.60 -11.57 -3.89
N ILE A 98 10.32 -10.61 -4.47
CA ILE A 98 9.77 -9.35 -4.98
C ILE A 98 9.52 -9.52 -6.48
N GLY A 99 8.26 -9.59 -6.87
CA GLY A 99 7.87 -9.75 -8.28
C GLY A 99 7.53 -8.41 -8.92
N ILE A 100 8.20 -8.09 -10.04
CA ILE A 100 8.04 -6.82 -10.76
C ILE A 100 7.84 -7.10 -12.26
N PRO A 101 6.62 -6.95 -12.79
CA PRO A 101 6.39 -6.93 -14.22
C PRO A 101 6.71 -5.55 -14.79
N THR A 102 7.30 -5.52 -15.98
CA THR A 102 7.59 -4.29 -16.72
C THR A 102 7.18 -4.45 -18.19
N ILE A 103 6.66 -3.36 -18.75
CA ILE A 103 6.32 -3.24 -20.17
C ILE A 103 6.84 -1.90 -20.72
N ARG A 104 6.98 -1.82 -22.04
CA ARG A 104 7.50 -0.62 -22.69
C ARG A 104 6.53 0.54 -22.50
N ARG A 105 7.06 1.70 -22.08
CA ARG A 105 6.34 2.99 -22.08
C ARG A 105 6.83 3.87 -23.23
N ILE A 106 6.00 4.84 -23.61
CA ILE A 106 6.39 5.87 -24.58
C ILE A 106 7.09 6.99 -23.80
N GLY A 107 8.41 7.10 -23.99
CA GLY A 107 9.22 8.23 -23.54
C GLY A 107 9.68 8.22 -22.08
N ASP A 108 9.38 7.18 -21.30
CA ASP A 108 9.92 6.98 -19.95
C ASP A 108 10.29 5.51 -19.74
N GLU A 109 11.16 5.25 -18.77
CA GLU A 109 11.50 3.91 -18.30
C GLU A 109 11.87 3.98 -16.81
N TYR A 110 11.22 3.18 -15.98
CA TYR A 110 11.38 3.27 -14.52
C TYR A 110 12.09 2.07 -13.90
N ILE A 111 12.08 0.91 -14.57
CA ILE A 111 12.52 -0.37 -13.99
C ILE A 111 13.95 -0.33 -13.44
N MET A 112 14.89 0.31 -14.14
CA MET A 112 16.28 0.43 -13.68
C MET A 112 16.38 1.24 -12.38
N GLY A 113 15.58 2.30 -12.27
CA GLY A 113 15.48 3.13 -11.05
C GLY A 113 14.84 2.37 -9.90
N THR A 114 13.79 1.60 -10.17
CA THR A 114 13.13 0.72 -9.21
C THR A 114 14.09 -0.34 -8.65
N ILE A 115 14.84 -1.04 -9.50
CA ILE A 115 15.83 -2.04 -9.06
C ILE A 115 16.90 -1.37 -8.19
N ARG A 116 17.43 -0.21 -8.60
CA ARG A 116 18.41 0.55 -7.79
C ARG A 116 17.84 0.97 -6.45
N SER A 117 16.60 1.43 -6.40
CA SER A 117 15.95 1.82 -5.14
C SER A 117 15.87 0.63 -4.19
N ILE A 118 15.37 -0.51 -4.67
CA ILE A 118 15.27 -1.75 -3.87
C ILE A 118 16.64 -2.13 -3.31
N VAL A 119 17.66 -2.20 -4.18
CA VAL A 119 19.01 -2.66 -3.79
C VAL A 119 19.68 -1.69 -2.84
N ASN A 120 19.67 -0.39 -3.13
CA ASN A 120 20.34 0.62 -2.31
C ASN A 120 19.71 0.78 -0.92
N ASN A 121 18.44 0.42 -0.76
CA ASN A 121 17.71 0.47 0.50
C ASN A 121 17.68 -0.86 1.26
N THR A 122 18.41 -1.88 0.78
CA THR A 122 18.55 -3.20 1.40
C THR A 122 19.99 -3.41 1.85
N LYS A 123 20.21 -4.01 3.03
CA LYS A 123 21.58 -4.36 3.47
C LYS A 123 22.12 -5.53 2.66
N ALA A 124 23.44 -5.61 2.50
CA ALA A 124 24.09 -6.69 1.74
C ALA A 124 23.73 -8.10 2.24
N GLU A 125 23.63 -8.28 3.56
CA GLU A 125 23.21 -9.53 4.20
C GLU A 125 21.75 -9.91 3.92
N GLU A 126 20.86 -8.91 3.88
CA GLU A 126 19.43 -9.07 3.60
C GLU A 126 19.17 -9.44 2.14
N LEU A 127 20.00 -8.96 1.19
CA LEU A 127 19.89 -9.30 -0.23
C LEU A 127 19.98 -10.81 -0.49
N ASN A 128 20.70 -11.55 0.36
CA ASN A 128 20.81 -13.01 0.25
C ASN A 128 19.50 -13.72 0.56
N GLU A 129 18.57 -13.06 1.25
CA GLU A 129 17.24 -13.59 1.61
C GLU A 129 16.13 -13.18 0.62
N ILE A 130 16.49 -12.47 -0.45
CA ILE A 130 15.57 -11.94 -1.45
C ILE A 130 15.81 -12.58 -2.82
N TYR A 131 14.72 -12.90 -3.51
CA TYR A 131 14.69 -12.98 -4.97
C TYR A 131 14.00 -11.75 -5.54
N LEU A 132 14.65 -11.08 -6.47
CA LEU A 132 14.09 -9.99 -7.27
C LEU A 132 13.78 -10.55 -8.66
N VAL A 133 12.51 -10.86 -8.92
CA VAL A 133 12.05 -11.46 -10.17
C VAL A 133 11.47 -10.38 -11.07
N ILE A 134 12.22 -10.03 -12.11
CA ILE A 134 11.79 -9.04 -13.10
C ILE A 134 11.17 -9.75 -14.29
N PHE A 135 9.91 -9.44 -14.57
CA PHE A 135 9.19 -10.03 -15.68
C PHE A 135 9.06 -9.03 -16.84
N LEU A 136 9.77 -9.30 -17.93
CA LEU A 136 9.64 -8.56 -19.19
C LEU A 136 8.37 -9.05 -19.90
N ALA A 137 7.28 -8.34 -19.69
CA ALA A 137 5.96 -8.75 -20.16
C ALA A 137 5.60 -8.15 -21.54
N ASP A 138 6.43 -7.28 -22.11
CA ASP A 138 6.18 -6.69 -23.43
C ASP A 138 6.48 -7.70 -24.55
N PHE A 139 5.69 -7.67 -25.64
CA PHE A 139 5.93 -8.53 -26.80
C PHE A 139 6.91 -7.92 -27.81
N ASN A 140 7.34 -6.67 -27.60
CA ASN A 140 8.34 -6.04 -28.44
C ASN A 140 9.73 -6.65 -28.18
N GLU A 141 10.17 -7.53 -29.08
CA GLU A 141 11.45 -8.23 -28.96
C GLU A 141 12.66 -7.28 -28.96
N THR A 142 12.62 -6.21 -29.76
CA THR A 142 13.71 -5.23 -29.83
C THR A 142 13.91 -4.50 -28.50
N TRP A 143 12.82 -4.03 -27.89
CA TRP A 143 12.87 -3.38 -26.57
C TRP A 143 13.28 -4.37 -25.49
N THR A 144 12.75 -5.59 -25.55
CA THR A 144 13.09 -6.65 -24.60
C THR A 144 14.58 -6.98 -24.66
N ALA A 145 15.17 -7.13 -25.86
CA ALA A 145 16.59 -7.39 -26.04
C ALA A 145 17.47 -6.23 -25.51
N ASP A 146 17.05 -4.98 -25.74
CA ASP A 146 17.74 -3.80 -25.22
C ASP A 146 17.74 -3.75 -23.68
N ILE A 147 16.57 -3.97 -23.05
CA ILE A 147 16.42 -4.02 -21.59
C ILE A 147 17.29 -5.14 -21.00
N ILE A 148 17.27 -6.35 -21.59
CA ILE A 148 18.10 -7.48 -21.15
C ILE A 148 19.57 -7.09 -21.16
N LYS A 149 20.05 -6.50 -22.25
CA LYS A 149 21.44 -6.08 -22.37
C LYS A 149 21.81 -5.09 -21.27
N ARG A 150 21.01 -4.03 -21.08
CA ARG A 150 21.26 -3.00 -20.07
C ARG A 150 21.17 -3.53 -18.65
N MET A 151 20.24 -4.43 -18.35
CA MET A 151 20.13 -5.10 -17.05
C MET A 151 21.36 -5.96 -16.77
N ASN A 152 21.83 -6.72 -17.75
CA ASN A 152 23.03 -7.54 -17.61
C ASN A 152 24.28 -6.68 -17.38
N GLU A 153 24.41 -5.55 -18.08
CA GLU A 153 25.52 -4.61 -17.89
C GLU A 153 25.47 -3.89 -16.52
N THR A 154 24.28 -3.52 -16.06
CA THR A 154 24.11 -2.71 -14.83
C THR A 154 24.07 -3.54 -13.55
N PHE A 155 23.56 -4.77 -13.61
CA PHE A 155 23.24 -5.59 -12.43
C PHE A 155 23.87 -6.99 -12.49
N SER A 156 25.00 -7.13 -13.20
CA SER A 156 25.73 -8.40 -13.38
C SER A 156 26.04 -9.11 -12.07
N GLU A 157 26.41 -8.36 -11.02
CA GLU A 157 26.71 -8.91 -9.69
C GLU A 157 25.46 -9.53 -9.04
N LEU A 158 24.31 -8.85 -9.10
CA LEU A 158 23.06 -9.35 -8.54
C LEU A 158 22.55 -10.59 -9.29
N ILE A 159 22.76 -10.63 -10.61
CA ILE A 159 22.42 -11.77 -11.46
C ILE A 159 23.34 -12.96 -11.12
N SER A 160 24.64 -12.71 -10.98
CA SER A 160 25.64 -13.74 -10.66
C SER A 160 25.43 -14.31 -9.26
N ALA A 161 25.02 -13.48 -8.30
CA ALA A 161 24.64 -13.88 -6.95
C ALA A 161 23.29 -14.64 -6.89
N GLY A 162 22.54 -14.69 -8.00
CA GLY A 162 21.21 -15.31 -8.05
C GLY A 162 20.14 -14.51 -7.30
N THR A 163 20.41 -13.26 -6.92
CA THR A 163 19.44 -12.36 -6.28
C THR A 163 18.49 -11.76 -7.32
N LEU A 164 19.00 -11.35 -8.48
CA LEU A 164 18.21 -10.84 -9.59
C LEU A 164 17.97 -11.93 -10.65
N VAL A 165 16.71 -12.18 -10.98
CA VAL A 165 16.32 -13.12 -12.04
C VAL A 165 15.41 -12.39 -13.01
N VAL A 166 15.72 -12.47 -14.30
CA VAL A 166 14.88 -11.87 -15.36
C VAL A 166 14.19 -12.96 -16.12
N ILE A 167 12.88 -12.81 -16.29
CA ILE A 167 12.00 -13.77 -16.95
C ILE A 167 11.22 -13.12 -18.08
N ARG A 168 10.76 -13.96 -19.01
CA ARG A 168 9.79 -13.60 -20.05
C ARG A 168 8.75 -14.69 -20.20
N SER A 169 7.64 -14.34 -20.84
CA SER A 169 6.59 -15.25 -21.28
C SER A 169 6.53 -15.28 -22.80
N TRP A 170 5.82 -16.26 -23.35
CA TRP A 170 5.53 -16.36 -24.78
C TRP A 170 4.12 -15.87 -25.08
N GLU A 171 3.87 -15.31 -26.26
CA GLU A 171 2.50 -14.90 -26.64
C GLU A 171 1.49 -16.06 -26.55
N THR A 172 1.94 -17.29 -26.78
CA THR A 172 1.14 -18.52 -26.67
C THR A 172 0.70 -18.84 -25.25
N PHE A 173 1.31 -18.24 -24.22
CA PHE A 173 0.85 -18.34 -22.85
C PHE A 173 -0.45 -17.56 -22.61
N TYR A 174 -0.72 -16.53 -23.42
CA TYR A 174 -1.82 -15.62 -23.18
C TYR A 174 -3.14 -16.17 -23.72
N PRO A 175 -4.25 -16.02 -22.99
CA PRO A 175 -5.58 -16.16 -23.57
C PRO A 175 -5.78 -15.23 -24.76
N PRO A 176 -6.82 -15.46 -25.58
CA PRO A 176 -7.24 -14.49 -26.58
C PRO A 176 -7.45 -13.09 -25.96
N LEU A 177 -6.58 -12.16 -26.36
CA LEU A 177 -6.71 -10.72 -26.09
C LEU A 177 -7.42 -9.99 -27.23
N LYS A 178 -8.22 -10.73 -28.01
CA LYS A 178 -9.03 -10.28 -29.16
C LYS A 178 -10.50 -10.45 -28.82
N LYS A 179 -11.36 -9.55 -29.33
CA LYS A 179 -12.83 -9.59 -29.14
C LYS A 179 -13.27 -9.61 -27.67
N LEU A 180 -12.54 -8.90 -26.81
CA LEU A 180 -12.84 -8.84 -25.38
C LEU A 180 -14.25 -8.32 -25.10
N LYS A 181 -14.91 -8.80 -24.04
CA LYS A 181 -16.17 -8.32 -23.49
C LYS A 181 -16.09 -6.82 -23.22
N ASN A 182 -17.20 -6.14 -23.45
CA ASN A 182 -17.29 -4.72 -23.13
C ASN A 182 -17.66 -4.55 -21.66
N THR A 183 -16.71 -4.10 -20.84
CA THR A 183 -16.92 -3.85 -19.41
C THR A 183 -16.37 -2.48 -19.02
N TYR A 184 -16.96 -1.87 -17.99
CA TYR A 184 -16.60 -0.55 -17.43
C TYR A 184 -16.62 0.62 -18.44
N ASN A 185 -17.35 0.49 -19.56
CA ASN A 185 -17.35 1.47 -20.65
C ASN A 185 -15.93 1.86 -21.13
N HIS A 186 -14.97 0.95 -20.97
CA HIS A 186 -13.60 1.18 -21.37
C HIS A 186 -13.40 0.94 -22.87
N SER A 187 -12.50 1.73 -23.48
CA SER A 187 -12.05 1.51 -24.85
C SER A 187 -11.45 0.12 -25.01
N TYR A 188 -11.41 -0.39 -26.24
CA TYR A 188 -10.78 -1.68 -26.51
C TYR A 188 -9.32 -1.72 -26.05
N ALA A 189 -8.57 -0.63 -26.23
CA ALA A 189 -7.19 -0.52 -25.78
C ALA A 189 -7.06 -0.64 -24.26
N GLN A 190 -7.92 0.04 -23.50
CA GLN A 190 -7.96 -0.07 -22.03
C GLN A 190 -8.31 -1.48 -21.57
N ARG A 191 -9.29 -2.12 -22.22
CA ARG A 191 -9.70 -3.49 -21.90
C ARG A 191 -8.60 -4.49 -22.21
N LYS A 192 -7.95 -4.37 -23.36
CA LYS A 192 -6.79 -5.18 -23.74
C LYS A 192 -5.64 -5.02 -22.76
N TRP A 193 -5.33 -3.78 -22.37
CA TRP A 193 -4.26 -3.47 -21.42
C TRP A 193 -4.50 -4.13 -20.05
N ARG A 194 -5.67 -3.92 -19.43
CA ARG A 194 -5.96 -4.52 -18.11
C ARG A 194 -6.07 -6.05 -18.18
N SER A 195 -6.61 -6.60 -19.27
CA SER A 195 -6.75 -8.05 -19.42
C SER A 195 -5.39 -8.72 -19.60
N LYS A 196 -4.47 -8.07 -20.32
CA LYS A 196 -3.08 -8.53 -20.42
C LYS A 196 -2.37 -8.45 -19.06
N GLN A 197 -2.52 -7.34 -18.33
CA GLN A 197 -1.91 -7.16 -17.00
C GLN A 197 -2.32 -8.27 -16.01
N ASN A 198 -3.59 -8.67 -16.01
CA ASN A 198 -4.05 -9.81 -15.22
C ASN A 198 -3.26 -11.10 -15.52
N VAL A 199 -3.09 -11.40 -16.82
CA VAL A 199 -2.34 -12.58 -17.25
C VAL A 199 -0.86 -12.44 -16.90
N ASP A 200 -0.32 -11.22 -17.03
CA ASP A 200 1.08 -10.94 -16.68
C ASP A 200 1.34 -11.27 -15.19
N TYR A 201 0.46 -10.80 -14.31
CA TYR A 201 0.59 -11.03 -12.86
C TYR A 201 0.43 -12.50 -12.53
N ALA A 202 -0.52 -13.19 -13.17
CA ALA A 202 -0.71 -14.61 -12.94
C ALA A 202 0.50 -15.46 -13.39
N PHE A 203 1.13 -15.13 -14.53
CA PHE A 203 2.38 -15.78 -14.94
C PHE A 203 3.47 -15.62 -13.87
N LEU A 204 3.62 -14.38 -13.37
CA LEU A 204 4.61 -14.06 -12.35
C LEU A 204 4.35 -14.77 -11.01
N PHE A 205 3.09 -14.87 -10.59
CA PHE A 205 2.69 -15.64 -9.40
C PHE A 205 3.03 -17.13 -9.55
N LEU A 206 2.69 -17.73 -10.68
CA LEU A 206 2.95 -19.15 -10.96
C LEU A 206 4.46 -19.46 -11.02
N TYR A 207 5.24 -18.56 -11.60
CA TYR A 207 6.69 -18.64 -11.59
C TYR A 207 7.22 -18.64 -10.16
N SER A 208 6.72 -17.72 -9.33
CA SER A 208 7.26 -17.41 -7.99
C SER A 208 6.80 -18.32 -6.85
N LYS A 209 5.72 -19.11 -7.03
CA LYS A 209 5.04 -19.86 -5.94
C LYS A 209 5.91 -20.75 -5.04
N LEU A 210 7.10 -21.18 -5.50
CA LEU A 210 8.00 -22.07 -4.76
C LEU A 210 9.34 -21.41 -4.38
N LEU A 211 9.57 -20.15 -4.77
CA LEU A 211 10.89 -19.52 -4.63
C LEU A 211 11.18 -19.04 -3.20
N SER A 212 10.14 -18.60 -2.48
CA SER A 212 10.31 -18.02 -1.15
C SER A 212 9.18 -18.40 -0.19
N ASN A 213 9.32 -18.08 1.09
CA ASN A 213 8.21 -18.18 2.06
C ASN A 213 7.09 -17.19 1.75
N TYR A 214 7.48 -15.97 1.36
CA TYR A 214 6.57 -14.89 1.04
C TYR A 214 6.84 -14.33 -0.36
N TYR A 215 5.80 -13.76 -0.95
CA TYR A 215 5.85 -13.06 -2.22
C TYR A 215 5.22 -11.68 -2.06
N ILE A 216 5.85 -10.65 -2.61
CA ILE A 216 5.27 -9.31 -2.68
C ILE A 216 5.16 -8.85 -4.13
N GLN A 217 3.93 -8.50 -4.55
CA GLN A 217 3.68 -7.90 -5.85
C GLN A 217 4.07 -6.43 -5.82
N MET A 218 4.84 -6.01 -6.82
CA MET A 218 5.28 -4.63 -7.01
C MET A 218 5.06 -4.20 -8.47
N GLU A 219 5.21 -2.91 -8.76
CA GLU A 219 5.24 -2.36 -10.11
C GLU A 219 6.66 -1.87 -10.43
N ASP A 220 6.92 -1.56 -11.70
CA ASP A 220 8.26 -1.20 -12.19
C ASP A 220 8.61 0.29 -11.99
N ASP A 221 7.73 1.06 -11.37
CA ASP A 221 7.84 2.50 -11.14
C ASP A 221 7.61 2.88 -9.67
N ILE A 222 8.30 2.18 -8.78
CA ILE A 222 8.21 2.36 -7.33
C ILE A 222 9.53 2.83 -6.73
N TYR A 223 9.40 3.50 -5.59
CA TYR A 223 10.48 3.84 -4.68
C TYR A 223 10.27 3.12 -3.34
N THR A 224 11.36 2.67 -2.73
CA THR A 224 11.38 1.97 -1.43
C THR A 224 12.05 2.83 -0.35
N LEU A 225 11.66 2.69 0.92
CA LEU A 225 12.39 3.31 2.03
C LEU A 225 13.59 2.46 2.48
N PRO A 226 14.68 3.06 2.99
CA PRO A 226 15.75 2.32 3.68
C PRO A 226 15.16 1.41 4.77
N GLY A 227 15.60 0.15 4.82
CA GLY A 227 15.16 -0.81 5.84
C GLY A 227 13.76 -1.39 5.61
N TYR A 228 13.17 -1.21 4.43
CA TYR A 228 11.85 -1.74 4.09
C TYR A 228 11.76 -3.27 4.31
N PHE A 229 12.85 -4.01 4.05
CA PHE A 229 12.88 -5.46 4.20
C PHE A 229 12.72 -5.89 5.65
N GLN A 230 13.45 -5.26 6.57
CA GLN A 230 13.29 -5.51 8.00
C GLN A 230 11.89 -5.09 8.47
N ALA A 231 11.37 -3.95 7.99
CA ALA A 231 10.00 -3.53 8.29
C ALA A 231 8.94 -4.56 7.86
N ILE A 232 9.16 -5.26 6.74
CA ILE A 232 8.31 -6.39 6.33
C ILE A 232 8.39 -7.54 7.34
N LYS A 233 9.60 -7.98 7.69
CA LYS A 233 9.83 -9.06 8.68
C LYS A 233 9.18 -8.76 10.03
N ASP A 234 9.38 -7.54 10.53
CA ASP A 234 8.86 -7.09 11.82
C ASP A 234 7.32 -7.05 11.80
N TYR A 235 6.73 -6.54 10.72
CA TYR A 235 5.28 -6.43 10.63
C TYR A 235 4.61 -7.81 10.48
N ILE A 236 5.20 -8.73 9.70
CA ILE A 236 4.76 -10.13 9.67
C ILE A 236 4.76 -10.72 11.08
N SER A 237 5.83 -10.52 11.84
CA SER A 237 5.99 -11.04 13.20
C SER A 237 5.01 -10.40 14.20
N LYS A 238 4.62 -9.15 13.96
CA LYS A 238 3.65 -8.40 14.77
C LYS A 238 2.20 -8.86 14.55
N VAL A 239 1.85 -9.29 13.33
CA VAL A 239 0.49 -9.77 13.02
C VAL A 239 0.29 -11.15 13.63
N GLN A 240 -0.44 -11.21 14.74
CA GLN A 240 -0.71 -12.45 15.48
C GLN A 240 -1.88 -13.27 14.90
N SER A 241 -2.78 -12.64 14.16
CA SER A 241 -3.91 -13.31 13.51
C SER A 241 -3.49 -13.99 12.21
N GLU A 242 -4.18 -15.07 11.82
CA GLU A 242 -4.10 -15.61 10.46
C GLU A 242 -4.36 -14.50 9.42
N TRP A 243 -3.58 -14.50 8.33
CA TRP A 243 -3.68 -13.50 7.28
C TRP A 243 -3.42 -14.11 5.91
N THR A 244 -4.09 -13.58 4.89
CA THR A 244 -3.88 -13.90 3.48
C THR A 244 -2.99 -12.87 2.81
N CYS A 245 -3.23 -11.58 3.08
CA CYS A 245 -2.52 -10.47 2.46
C CYS A 245 -2.19 -9.40 3.49
N ILE A 246 -0.91 -9.01 3.56
CA ILE A 246 -0.46 -7.80 4.25
C ILE A 246 -0.13 -6.75 3.19
N GLU A 247 -0.52 -5.51 3.44
CA GLU A 247 -0.33 -4.41 2.51
C GLU A 247 0.69 -3.39 3.03
N PHE A 248 1.67 -3.08 2.20
CA PHE A 248 2.73 -2.09 2.48
C PHE A 248 2.61 -0.82 1.62
N SER A 249 1.57 -0.75 0.80
CA SER A 249 1.04 0.44 0.13
C SER A 249 -0.47 0.30 -0.03
N GLU A 250 -1.20 1.41 0.04
CA GLU A 250 -2.62 1.48 -0.25
C GLU A 250 -2.93 1.57 -1.76
N LEU A 251 -1.93 1.80 -2.60
CA LEU A 251 -2.09 2.00 -4.04
C LEU A 251 -2.21 0.67 -4.78
N GLY A 252 -3.37 0.43 -5.37
CA GLY A 252 -3.60 -0.70 -6.29
C GLY A 252 -3.04 -2.02 -5.78
N PHE A 253 -2.31 -2.73 -6.65
CA PHE A 253 -1.61 -3.98 -6.32
C PHE A 253 -0.16 -3.78 -5.82
N ILE A 254 0.32 -2.56 -5.62
CA ILE A 254 1.67 -2.31 -5.11
C ILE A 254 1.77 -2.76 -3.65
N GLY A 255 2.84 -3.43 -3.29
CA GLY A 255 3.16 -3.78 -1.90
C GLY A 255 2.21 -4.81 -1.29
N LYS A 256 1.59 -5.68 -2.10
CA LYS A 256 0.68 -6.73 -1.63
C LYS A 256 1.47 -8.00 -1.36
N LEU A 257 1.68 -8.29 -0.08
CA LEU A 257 2.44 -9.44 0.41
C LEU A 257 1.50 -10.62 0.65
N TYR A 258 1.83 -11.77 0.08
CA TYR A 258 1.13 -13.04 0.25
C TYR A 258 2.09 -14.12 0.75
N HIS A 259 1.53 -15.15 1.39
CA HIS A 259 2.23 -16.42 1.51
C HIS A 259 2.41 -17.06 0.12
N SER A 260 3.60 -17.58 -0.18
CA SER A 260 3.87 -18.13 -1.51
C SER A 260 2.98 -19.35 -1.86
N TYR A 261 2.53 -20.11 -0.86
CA TYR A 261 1.65 -21.25 -1.07
C TYR A 261 0.25 -20.87 -1.59
N ASP A 262 -0.18 -19.62 -1.43
CA ASP A 262 -1.46 -19.12 -1.93
C ASP A 262 -1.39 -18.56 -3.35
N LEU A 263 -0.18 -18.35 -3.89
CA LEU A 263 0.02 -17.75 -5.22
C LEU A 263 -0.65 -18.52 -6.35
N GLU A 264 -0.75 -19.84 -6.26
CA GLU A 264 -1.47 -20.62 -7.27
C GLU A 264 -2.96 -20.30 -7.29
N LYS A 265 -3.60 -20.17 -6.11
CA LYS A 265 -5.02 -19.81 -6.02
C LYS A 265 -5.24 -18.38 -6.51
N LEU A 266 -4.34 -17.46 -6.12
CA LEU A 266 -4.39 -16.07 -6.57
C LEU A 266 -4.25 -15.97 -8.09
N ALA A 267 -3.30 -16.71 -8.69
CA ALA A 267 -3.12 -16.79 -10.13
C ALA A 267 -4.36 -17.32 -10.85
N LYS A 268 -4.98 -18.39 -10.33
CA LYS A 268 -6.25 -18.93 -10.85
C LYS A 268 -7.36 -17.87 -10.79
N MET A 269 -7.50 -17.16 -9.67
CA MET A 269 -8.52 -16.12 -9.51
C MET A 269 -8.34 -14.96 -10.50
N VAL A 270 -7.12 -14.44 -10.63
CA VAL A 270 -6.83 -13.33 -11.54
C VAL A 270 -6.98 -13.75 -13.01
N LEU A 271 -6.62 -14.99 -13.36
CA LEU A 271 -6.83 -15.53 -14.70
C LEU A 271 -8.30 -15.81 -15.00
N LEU A 272 -9.06 -16.30 -14.02
CA LEU A 272 -10.48 -16.59 -14.22
C LEU A 272 -11.28 -15.33 -14.59
N PHE A 273 -10.89 -14.17 -14.04
CA PHE A 273 -11.55 -12.88 -14.30
C PHE A 273 -10.71 -11.95 -15.18
N TYR A 274 -9.78 -12.49 -15.98
CA TYR A 274 -8.82 -11.67 -16.71
C TYR A 274 -9.50 -10.66 -17.65
N GLU A 275 -10.63 -11.05 -18.25
CA GLU A 275 -11.41 -10.23 -19.18
C GLU A 275 -12.39 -9.31 -18.43
N GLU A 276 -12.93 -9.76 -17.30
CA GLU A 276 -14.01 -9.12 -16.58
C GLU A 276 -13.51 -7.97 -15.71
N GLN A 277 -12.50 -8.19 -14.85
CA GLN A 277 -12.09 -7.27 -13.79
C GLN A 277 -10.59 -6.98 -13.81
N PRO A 278 -10.12 -5.75 -13.51
CA PRO A 278 -8.69 -5.49 -13.29
C PRO A 278 -8.19 -6.13 -11.99
N CYS A 279 -6.91 -6.52 -11.95
CA CYS A 279 -6.27 -7.16 -10.80
C CYS A 279 -6.37 -6.33 -9.52
N ASP A 280 -6.35 -5.00 -9.62
CA ASP A 280 -6.53 -4.06 -8.49
C ASP A 280 -7.84 -4.27 -7.72
N PHE A 281 -8.86 -4.88 -8.34
CA PHE A 281 -10.09 -5.28 -7.65
C PHE A 281 -10.09 -6.77 -7.31
N THR A 282 -9.59 -7.61 -8.21
CA THR A 282 -9.65 -9.07 -8.05
C THR A 282 -8.95 -9.56 -6.78
N TYR A 283 -7.87 -8.92 -6.34
CA TYR A 283 -7.17 -9.32 -5.10
C TYR A 283 -7.99 -9.10 -3.83
N LEU A 284 -8.80 -8.04 -3.79
CA LEU A 284 -9.68 -7.79 -2.66
C LEU A 284 -10.72 -8.91 -2.54
N TYR A 285 -11.28 -9.34 -3.67
CA TYR A 285 -12.19 -10.49 -3.70
C TYR A 285 -11.48 -11.78 -3.32
N PHE A 286 -10.26 -12.01 -3.80
CA PHE A 286 -9.44 -13.15 -3.39
C PHE A 286 -9.27 -13.20 -1.86
N ASN A 287 -8.87 -12.08 -1.25
CA ASN A 287 -8.68 -11.99 0.20
C ASN A 287 -9.98 -12.30 0.96
N ILE A 288 -11.14 -11.81 0.50
CA ILE A 288 -12.44 -12.11 1.08
C ILE A 288 -12.77 -13.61 0.98
N GLN A 289 -12.50 -14.24 -0.17
CA GLN A 289 -12.69 -15.69 -0.35
C GLN A 289 -11.76 -16.52 0.53
N MET A 290 -10.60 -15.97 0.86
CA MET A 290 -9.64 -16.54 1.83
C MET A 290 -9.96 -16.16 3.28
N LEU A 291 -11.16 -15.63 3.55
CA LEU A 291 -11.69 -15.25 4.88
C LEU A 291 -11.00 -14.05 5.54
N GLN A 292 -10.22 -13.26 4.78
CA GLN A 292 -9.70 -11.99 5.23
C GLN A 292 -10.63 -10.84 4.81
N PHE A 293 -11.60 -10.51 5.67
CA PHE A 293 -12.61 -9.47 5.39
C PHE A 293 -12.14 -8.03 5.62
N ARG A 294 -11.02 -7.84 6.32
CA ARG A 294 -10.43 -6.52 6.61
C ARG A 294 -9.04 -6.43 5.99
N ARG A 295 -8.71 -5.26 5.46
CA ARG A 295 -7.34 -4.97 4.97
C ARG A 295 -6.41 -4.86 6.17
N ILE A 296 -5.26 -5.51 6.09
CA ILE A 296 -4.18 -5.43 7.08
C ILE A 296 -3.06 -4.60 6.44
N ILE A 297 -2.93 -3.34 6.84
CA ILE A 297 -2.05 -2.36 6.19
C ILE A 297 -0.99 -1.92 7.20
N ARG A 298 0.29 -2.11 6.86
CA ARG A 298 1.40 -1.53 7.62
C ARG A 298 1.41 -0.03 7.37
N ARG A 299 1.28 0.74 8.45
CA ARG A 299 1.42 2.20 8.44
C ARG A 299 2.59 2.63 9.34
N PRO A 300 3.41 3.62 8.94
CA PRO A 300 3.40 4.30 7.63
C PRO A 300 3.67 3.34 6.46
N THR A 301 3.26 3.63 5.24
CA THR A 301 3.56 2.73 4.10
C THR A 301 5.04 2.90 3.69
N ILE A 302 5.62 1.86 3.08
CA ILE A 302 7.07 1.78 2.78
C ILE A 302 7.39 1.78 1.29
N PHE A 303 6.36 1.84 0.45
CA PHE A 303 6.48 1.88 -1.00
C PHE A 303 5.69 3.04 -1.59
N GLN A 304 6.29 3.74 -2.55
CA GLN A 304 5.66 4.85 -3.24
C GLN A 304 5.76 4.70 -4.74
N HIS A 305 4.63 4.86 -5.42
CA HIS A 305 4.59 5.02 -6.86
C HIS A 305 5.23 6.36 -7.28
N VAL A 306 6.22 6.31 -8.17
CA VAL A 306 6.96 7.47 -8.67
C VAL A 306 6.79 7.69 -10.18
N GLY A 307 6.21 6.73 -10.90
CA GLY A 307 5.91 6.88 -12.32
C GLY A 307 4.86 7.97 -12.56
N LEU A 308 5.12 8.90 -13.49
CA LEU A 308 4.11 9.89 -13.88
C LEU A 308 3.35 9.44 -15.13
N LYS A 309 4.02 8.72 -16.04
CA LYS A 309 3.40 8.19 -17.27
C LYS A 309 3.06 6.72 -17.09
N SER A 310 1.77 6.42 -17.24
CA SER A 310 1.29 5.04 -17.22
C SER A 310 1.79 4.26 -18.44
N SER A 311 1.87 2.94 -18.28
CA SER A 311 2.06 2.01 -19.39
C SER A 311 0.83 1.90 -20.31
N LEU A 312 -0.33 2.40 -19.88
CA LEU A 312 -1.43 2.68 -20.79
C LEU A 312 -1.16 4.02 -21.50
N PRO A 313 -0.97 4.03 -22.84
CA PRO A 313 -0.58 5.25 -23.56
C PRO A 313 -1.53 6.42 -23.31
N GLY A 314 -0.96 7.59 -22.99
CA GLY A 314 -1.69 8.83 -22.75
C GLY A 314 -2.29 8.98 -21.34
N LYS A 315 -2.21 7.97 -20.47
CA LYS A 315 -2.68 8.08 -19.07
C LYS A 315 -1.57 8.63 -18.17
N ILE A 316 -1.85 9.75 -17.50
CA ILE A 316 -1.01 10.31 -16.43
C ILE A 316 -1.43 9.64 -15.12
N GLN A 317 -0.45 9.22 -14.31
CA GLN A 317 -0.65 8.66 -12.99
C GLN A 317 0.00 9.57 -11.96
N SER A 318 -0.82 10.34 -11.24
CA SER A 318 -0.37 11.27 -10.20
C SER A 318 -0.72 10.80 -8.78
N LEU A 319 -1.31 9.60 -8.63
CA LEU A 319 -1.66 9.07 -7.32
C LEU A 319 -0.41 8.83 -6.47
N LYS A 320 -0.49 9.29 -5.22
CA LYS A 320 0.52 9.11 -4.18
C LYS A 320 -0.11 8.39 -3.00
N ASP A 321 0.70 7.62 -2.28
CA ASP A 321 0.24 6.89 -1.10
C ASP A 321 0.24 7.87 0.06
N ARG A 322 -0.95 8.15 0.59
CA ARG A 322 -1.14 9.17 1.63
C ARG A 322 -0.45 8.84 2.96
N PHE A 323 -0.03 7.59 3.16
CA PHE A 323 0.69 7.17 4.36
C PHE A 323 2.18 6.92 4.10
N PHE A 324 2.66 7.16 2.88
CA PHE A 324 4.04 6.88 2.53
C PHE A 324 4.95 7.87 3.22
N ASP A 325 5.96 7.32 3.91
CA ASP A 325 6.90 8.13 4.68
C ASP A 325 6.15 9.14 5.57
N ASN A 326 5.00 8.73 6.14
CA ASN A 326 4.31 9.52 7.15
C ASN A 326 5.20 9.48 8.39
N SER A 327 6.18 10.36 8.36
CA SER A 327 7.50 10.12 8.91
C SER A 327 7.45 9.83 10.39
N GLU A 328 8.19 8.81 10.81
CA GLU A 328 8.48 8.58 12.21
C GLU A 328 8.97 9.88 12.84
N LYS A 329 8.41 10.19 14.01
CA LYS A 329 8.79 11.34 14.82
C LYS A 329 10.22 11.11 15.29
N ILE A 330 11.09 12.09 15.04
CA ILE A 330 12.51 11.96 15.39
C ILE A 330 12.81 12.52 16.77
N TYR A 331 11.87 13.26 17.36
CA TYR A 331 11.97 13.80 18.70
C TYR A 331 10.97 13.11 19.63
N ASN A 332 11.47 12.66 20.78
CA ASN A 332 10.66 12.12 21.86
C ASN A 332 10.23 13.26 22.79
N GLY A 333 9.41 14.18 22.28
CA GLY A 333 8.84 15.25 23.09
C GLY A 333 7.78 14.72 24.07
N ASP A 334 7.62 15.38 25.21
CA ASP A 334 6.59 15.04 26.19
C ASP A 334 5.19 15.30 25.66
N ASN A 335 5.06 16.33 24.81
CA ASN A 335 3.85 16.70 24.07
C ASN A 335 2.57 16.62 24.93
N PRO A 336 2.47 17.45 25.99
CA PRO A 336 1.33 17.45 26.89
C PRO A 336 -0.01 17.63 26.15
N ALA A 337 -1.09 17.12 26.73
CA ALA A 337 -2.42 17.14 26.13
C ALA A 337 -2.82 18.55 25.65
N ALA A 338 -3.25 18.64 24.38
CA ALA A 338 -3.51 19.90 23.72
C ALA A 338 -4.53 19.74 22.58
N LYS A 339 -5.16 20.86 22.23
CA LYS A 339 -5.99 21.01 21.04
C LYS A 339 -5.28 21.87 20.01
N ILE A 340 -5.36 21.44 18.75
CA ILE A 340 -4.64 22.06 17.66
C ILE A 340 -5.62 22.79 16.74
N TYR A 341 -5.27 24.02 16.37
CA TYR A 341 -6.10 24.87 15.53
C TYR A 341 -5.25 25.51 14.43
N THR A 342 -5.85 25.70 13.25
CA THR A 342 -5.21 26.44 12.16
C THR A 342 -6.26 27.04 11.25
N ASN A 343 -5.94 28.16 10.60
CA ASN A 343 -6.75 28.70 9.50
C ASN A 343 -6.31 28.17 8.12
N MET A 344 -5.19 27.45 8.05
CA MET A 344 -4.71 26.83 6.83
C MET A 344 -5.64 25.66 6.47
N LYS A 345 -6.08 25.60 5.22
CA LYS A 345 -6.94 24.50 4.76
C LYS A 345 -6.11 23.22 4.74
N VAL A 346 -6.64 22.14 5.30
CA VAL A 346 -5.98 20.83 5.33
C VAL A 346 -6.08 20.16 3.94
N GLN A 347 -5.01 19.50 3.50
CA GLN A 347 -5.04 18.63 2.33
C GLN A 347 -5.99 17.45 2.56
N ALA A 348 -6.82 17.11 1.57
CA ALA A 348 -7.91 16.15 1.78
C ALA A 348 -7.42 14.77 2.27
N GLY A 349 -7.86 14.37 3.47
CA GLY A 349 -7.57 13.08 4.10
C GLY A 349 -7.46 13.19 5.62
N GLU A 350 -7.80 12.13 6.35
CA GLU A 350 -7.72 12.11 7.83
C GLU A 350 -6.28 12.16 8.36
N SER A 351 -5.29 11.87 7.52
CA SER A 351 -3.88 11.68 7.90
C SER A 351 -3.04 12.96 7.88
N PHE A 352 -3.58 14.06 7.35
CA PHE A 352 -2.90 15.36 7.27
C PHE A 352 -3.46 16.37 8.28
N SER A 353 -4.16 15.88 9.30
CA SER A 353 -4.81 16.72 10.29
C SER A 353 -3.78 17.55 11.07
N PRO A 354 -4.15 18.73 11.60
CA PRO A 354 -3.26 19.53 12.43
C PRO A 354 -2.72 18.74 13.65
N GLU A 355 -3.53 17.87 14.23
CA GLU A 355 -3.15 17.01 15.36
C GLU A 355 -2.00 16.07 15.00
N SER A 356 -1.91 15.64 13.74
CA SER A 356 -0.86 14.74 13.27
C SER A 356 0.55 15.36 13.35
N ALA A 357 0.67 16.69 13.32
CA ALA A 357 1.95 17.38 13.52
C ALA A 357 2.43 17.31 14.98
N TYR A 358 1.50 17.30 15.95
CA TYR A 358 1.80 17.32 17.39
C TYR A 358 1.70 15.94 18.06
N SER A 359 1.03 14.97 17.45
CA SER A 359 0.97 13.60 17.94
C SER A 359 2.36 12.94 17.92
N GLY A 360 2.62 12.04 18.88
CA GLY A 360 3.75 11.12 18.84
C GLY A 360 3.59 9.99 17.80
N GLU A 361 2.39 9.81 17.27
CA GLU A 361 2.12 8.83 16.21
C GLU A 361 2.68 9.30 14.84
N PRO A 362 3.06 8.37 13.95
CA PRO A 362 3.48 8.69 12.58
C PRO A 362 2.43 9.53 11.85
N GLY A 363 2.82 10.70 11.35
CA GLY A 363 1.87 11.74 10.97
C GLY A 363 2.54 13.07 10.65
N TYR A 364 1.92 13.89 9.82
CA TYR A 364 2.26 15.31 9.68
C TYR A 364 1.03 16.12 9.23
N PHE A 365 1.05 17.43 9.50
CA PHE A 365 0.07 18.34 8.91
C PHE A 365 0.50 18.74 7.50
N TRP A 366 -0.42 18.81 6.55
CA TRP A 366 -0.16 19.34 5.20
C TRP A 366 -1.26 20.29 4.74
N SER A 367 -0.89 21.51 4.38
CA SER A 367 -1.83 22.50 3.87
C SER A 367 -2.23 22.23 2.42
N LYS A 368 -3.45 22.61 2.08
CA LYS A 368 -3.96 22.69 0.71
C LYS A 368 -3.66 24.07 0.14
N GLY A 369 -2.67 24.11 -0.74
CA GLY A 369 -2.21 25.36 -1.35
C GLY A 369 -1.13 26.06 -0.53
N ASN A 370 -0.58 27.10 -1.13
CA ASN A 370 0.53 27.87 -0.56
C ASN A 370 0.10 28.63 0.70
N GLY A 371 0.98 28.64 1.71
CA GLY A 371 0.79 29.43 2.92
C GLY A 371 0.81 30.93 2.61
N LYS A 372 -0.08 31.69 3.25
CA LYS A 372 -0.21 33.15 3.06
C LYS A 372 0.28 33.90 4.29
N THR A 373 0.71 35.14 4.09
CA THR A 373 1.03 36.04 5.22
C THR A 373 -0.15 36.11 6.19
N GLY A 374 0.12 35.88 7.48
CA GLY A 374 -0.89 35.89 8.54
C GLY A 374 -1.61 34.56 8.77
N ASP A 375 -1.35 33.53 7.96
CA ASP A 375 -1.77 32.18 8.29
C ASP A 375 -1.08 31.69 9.56
N TRP A 376 -1.79 30.89 10.35
CA TRP A 376 -1.38 30.51 11.70
C TRP A 376 -1.71 29.06 12.03
N PHE A 377 -0.94 28.52 12.96
CA PHE A 377 -1.13 27.20 13.55
C PHE A 377 -0.89 27.32 15.05
N ILE A 378 -1.88 26.98 15.87
CA ILE A 378 -1.87 27.22 17.31
C ILE A 378 -2.13 25.92 18.05
N ILE A 379 -1.25 25.63 18.99
CA ILE A 379 -1.39 24.59 20.01
C ILE A 379 -1.96 25.26 21.26
N VAL A 380 -3.07 24.75 21.75
CA VAL A 380 -3.68 25.20 23.02
C VAL A 380 -3.58 24.04 24.00
N PHE A 381 -2.76 24.16 25.03
CA PHE A 381 -2.64 23.11 26.03
C PHE A 381 -3.91 23.02 26.86
N ASP A 382 -4.32 21.80 27.22
CA ASP A 382 -5.47 21.58 28.09
C ASP A 382 -5.18 22.15 29.50
N ASP A 383 -3.96 21.94 29.99
CA ASP A 383 -3.41 22.56 31.20
C ASP A 383 -2.21 23.45 30.84
N PRO A 384 -2.01 24.62 31.48
CA PRO A 384 -0.85 25.47 31.20
C PRO A 384 0.48 24.78 31.55
N GLN A 385 1.46 24.87 30.65
CA GLN A 385 2.69 24.09 30.74
C GLN A 385 3.90 24.97 31.00
N ARG A 386 4.83 24.49 31.84
CA ARG A 386 6.17 25.08 31.95
C ARG A 386 7.05 24.38 30.92
N ILE A 387 7.55 25.11 29.94
CA ILE A 387 8.23 24.51 28.79
C ILE A 387 9.72 24.79 28.86
N GLU A 388 10.52 23.75 28.66
CA GLU A 388 11.98 23.82 28.56
C GLU A 388 12.44 24.08 27.13
N LYS A 389 11.79 23.41 26.17
CA LYS A 389 12.26 23.37 24.79
C LYS A 389 11.13 23.08 23.81
N ILE A 390 11.21 23.69 22.63
CA ILE A 390 10.31 23.44 21.50
C ILE A 390 11.14 23.21 20.24
N LEU A 391 10.85 22.10 19.55
CA LEU A 391 11.43 21.75 18.27
C LEU A 391 10.32 21.61 17.23
N ILE A 392 10.49 22.23 16.06
CA ILE A 392 9.53 22.09 14.96
C ILE A 392 10.27 21.81 13.66
N LEU A 393 9.85 20.73 13.00
CA LEU A 393 10.32 20.34 11.68
C LEU A 393 9.23 20.53 10.65
N THR A 394 9.63 21.02 9.48
CA THR A 394 8.72 21.18 8.33
C THR A 394 9.26 20.47 7.10
N GLY A 395 8.39 20.29 6.09
CA GLY A 395 8.72 19.55 4.88
C GLY A 395 8.68 18.04 5.05
N SER A 396 8.79 17.33 3.94
CA SER A 396 8.93 15.88 3.90
C SER A 396 10.01 15.47 2.89
N ARG A 397 10.33 14.18 2.84
CA ARG A 397 11.32 13.68 1.88
C ARG A 397 10.87 13.89 0.43
N GLU A 398 9.58 13.69 0.15
CA GLU A 398 9.01 13.87 -1.19
C GLU A 398 8.73 15.34 -1.52
N HIS A 399 8.50 16.15 -0.49
CA HIS A 399 8.12 17.55 -0.60
C HIS A 399 9.04 18.41 0.27
N SER A 400 10.33 18.41 -0.07
CA SER A 400 11.36 19.19 0.66
C SER A 400 11.15 20.69 0.57
N GLU A 401 10.42 21.15 -0.45
CA GLU A 401 10.08 22.56 -0.65
C GLU A 401 8.86 23.01 0.16
N ASP A 402 8.01 22.07 0.61
CA ASP A 402 6.79 22.35 1.38
C ASP A 402 7.11 22.66 2.85
N THR A 403 7.98 23.65 3.06
CA THR A 403 8.56 24.05 4.36
C THR A 403 8.13 25.46 4.72
N ILE A 404 8.23 25.82 6.01
CA ILE A 404 7.98 27.20 6.45
C ILE A 404 9.26 28.02 6.26
N LYS A 405 9.35 28.77 5.14
CA LYS A 405 10.50 29.65 4.88
C LYS A 405 10.43 30.96 5.66
N HIS A 406 9.25 31.56 5.71
CA HIS A 406 9.00 32.83 6.41
C HIS A 406 7.93 32.66 7.48
N GLY A 407 8.34 32.31 8.69
CA GLY A 407 7.45 32.14 9.82
C GLY A 407 8.11 32.48 11.14
N LYS A 408 7.28 32.79 12.14
CA LYS A 408 7.70 33.03 13.51
C LYS A 408 6.99 32.10 14.49
N LEU A 409 7.69 31.78 15.57
CA LEU A 409 7.17 31.07 16.72
C LEU A 409 6.96 32.05 17.89
N HIS A 410 5.84 31.89 18.59
CA HIS A 410 5.53 32.62 19.81
C HIS A 410 4.87 31.71 20.84
N ALA A 411 4.99 32.08 22.11
CA ALA A 411 4.28 31.47 23.23
C ALA A 411 3.35 32.50 23.87
N SER A 412 2.16 32.10 24.29
CA SER A 412 1.17 32.99 24.91
C SER A 412 0.93 32.58 26.36
N LEU A 413 0.93 33.56 27.27
CA LEU A 413 0.72 33.33 28.71
C LEU A 413 -0.74 33.16 29.09
N SER A 414 -1.69 33.40 28.19
CA SER A 414 -3.12 33.35 28.52
C SER A 414 -3.98 32.91 27.33
N LEU A 415 -5.02 32.11 27.61
CA LEU A 415 -6.11 31.81 26.68
C LEU A 415 -7.38 32.54 27.16
N VAL A 416 -7.90 33.46 26.33
CA VAL A 416 -9.08 34.25 26.69
C VAL A 416 -10.38 33.53 26.33
N ALA A 417 -10.45 32.98 25.13
CA ALA A 417 -11.63 32.28 24.61
C ALA A 417 -11.26 31.40 23.42
N VAL A 418 -12.15 30.46 23.07
CA VAL A 418 -12.13 29.74 21.79
C VAL A 418 -13.45 30.02 21.08
N GLU A 419 -13.43 30.89 20.08
CA GLU A 419 -14.63 31.31 19.34
C GLU A 419 -14.61 30.72 17.93
N ALA A 420 -15.64 29.96 17.55
CA ALA A 420 -15.75 29.35 16.22
C ALA A 420 -14.45 28.63 15.76
N SER A 421 -13.84 27.84 16.66
CA SER A 421 -12.57 27.13 16.43
C SER A 421 -11.35 28.03 16.18
N ARG A 422 -11.42 29.31 16.57
CA ARG A 422 -10.29 30.23 16.61
C ARG A 422 -9.93 30.55 18.06
N PRO A 423 -8.81 30.02 18.59
CA PRO A 423 -8.34 30.37 19.92
C PRO A 423 -7.84 31.81 19.95
N ARG A 424 -8.22 32.55 20.99
CA ARG A 424 -7.71 33.89 21.29
C ARG A 424 -6.73 33.78 22.44
N CYS A 425 -5.46 33.55 22.10
CA CYS A 425 -4.36 33.62 23.04
C CYS A 425 -3.78 35.03 23.10
N THR A 426 -3.28 35.45 24.27
CA THR A 426 -2.74 36.80 24.49
C THR A 426 -1.50 36.77 25.37
N ASN A 427 -0.85 37.92 25.51
CA ASN A 427 0.44 38.08 26.20
C ASN A 427 1.53 37.26 25.49
N ASP A 428 1.66 37.53 24.19
CA ASP A 428 2.53 36.78 23.30
C ASP A 428 4.00 37.17 23.51
N ILE A 429 4.83 36.15 23.68
CA ILE A 429 6.27 36.23 23.80
C ILE A 429 6.85 35.64 22.52
N PHE A 430 7.60 36.45 21.78
CA PHE A 430 8.29 36.02 20.58
C PHE A 430 9.45 35.07 20.93
N LEU A 431 9.52 33.91 20.27
CA LEU A 431 10.51 32.88 20.54
C LEU A 431 11.58 32.76 19.44
N GLY A 432 11.26 33.15 18.20
CA GLY A 432 12.21 33.11 17.09
C GLY A 432 11.56 33.03 15.72
N TYR A 433 12.39 33.12 14.68
CA TYR A 433 12.00 32.85 13.30
C TYR A 433 12.39 31.43 12.90
N PHE A 434 11.68 30.87 11.94
CA PHE A 434 12.08 29.64 11.28
C PHE A 434 13.36 29.90 10.46
N ASP A 435 14.32 28.98 10.56
CA ASP A 435 15.55 28.98 9.78
C ASP A 435 15.62 27.69 8.96
N ASN A 436 15.84 27.82 7.66
CA ASN A 436 15.88 26.69 6.71
C ASN A 436 14.68 25.73 6.84
N GLY A 437 13.49 26.27 7.13
CA GLY A 437 12.26 25.47 7.30
C GLY A 437 12.01 24.99 8.71
N ASN A 438 12.96 25.06 9.64
CA ASN A 438 12.83 24.47 10.97
C ASN A 438 13.02 25.52 12.06
N ILE A 439 12.60 25.20 13.28
CA ILE A 439 12.96 26.02 14.44
C ILE A 439 13.28 25.15 15.64
N LYS A 440 14.31 25.55 16.36
CA LYS A 440 14.77 24.91 17.59
C LYS A 440 14.95 26.01 18.64
N VAL A 441 14.12 25.98 19.67
CA VAL A 441 14.19 26.91 20.79
C VAL A 441 14.45 26.11 22.07
N GLU A 442 15.61 26.33 22.67
CA GLU A 442 16.04 25.68 23.91
C GLU A 442 16.10 26.70 25.05
N ASN A 443 16.19 26.22 26.28
CA ASN A 443 16.28 27.06 27.50
C ASN A 443 15.10 28.04 27.63
N LEU A 444 13.89 27.61 27.25
CA LEU A 444 12.68 28.42 27.35
C LEU A 444 12.34 28.79 28.80
N THR A 445 12.78 28.01 29.79
CA THR A 445 12.67 28.37 31.21
C THR A 445 13.39 29.66 31.57
N SER A 446 14.49 30.00 30.90
CA SER A 446 15.20 31.28 31.08
C SER A 446 14.50 32.44 30.38
N ILE A 447 13.86 32.18 29.24
CA ILE A 447 13.15 33.18 28.42
C ILE A 447 11.78 33.51 29.05
N LEU A 448 11.07 32.48 29.50
CA LEU A 448 9.71 32.54 30.04
C LEU A 448 9.68 32.64 31.57
N GLY A 449 10.81 32.42 32.24
CA GLY A 449 10.91 32.47 33.70
C GLY A 449 9.99 31.44 34.39
N PRO A 450 9.25 31.84 35.45
CA PRO A 450 8.38 30.93 36.19
C PRO A 450 7.00 30.72 35.53
N PHE A 451 6.74 31.37 34.39
CA PHE A 451 5.41 31.38 33.82
C PHE A 451 5.07 30.07 33.11
N LYS A 452 3.84 29.60 33.32
CA LYS A 452 3.23 28.53 32.53
C LYS A 452 2.56 29.13 31.31
N ILE A 453 2.71 28.50 30.16
CA ILE A 453 2.15 28.98 28.90
C ILE A 453 0.88 28.20 28.55
N HIS A 454 -0.09 28.92 27.98
CA HIS A 454 -1.35 28.34 27.52
C HIS A 454 -1.30 27.94 26.06
N CYS A 455 -0.56 28.69 25.24
CA CYS A 455 -0.52 28.45 23.80
C CYS A 455 0.89 28.54 23.23
N VAL A 456 1.12 27.77 22.17
CA VAL A 456 2.26 27.92 21.26
C VAL A 456 1.71 28.20 19.87
N GLY A 457 2.16 29.28 19.24
CA GLY A 457 1.66 29.71 17.94
C GLY A 457 2.76 29.84 16.91
N ILE A 458 2.49 29.32 15.71
CA ILE A 458 3.24 29.57 14.49
C ILE A 458 2.45 30.59 13.67
N THR A 459 3.13 31.60 13.12
CA THR A 459 2.51 32.57 12.20
C THR A 459 3.41 32.78 11.00
N LEU A 460 2.85 32.66 9.80
CA LEU A 460 3.58 32.97 8.56
C LEU A 460 3.71 34.48 8.42
N THR A 461 4.94 34.95 8.27
CA THR A 461 5.26 36.38 8.19
C THR A 461 5.21 36.91 6.76
N GLU A 462 5.33 36.02 5.77
CA GLU A 462 5.23 36.31 4.34
C GLU A 462 4.50 35.19 3.60
N ASN A 463 4.14 35.44 2.34
CA ASN A 463 3.61 34.41 1.45
C ASN A 463 4.69 33.37 1.16
N GLN A 464 4.30 32.10 1.18
CA GLN A 464 5.19 30.98 0.88
C GLN A 464 5.06 30.62 -0.61
N ASN A 465 6.16 30.15 -1.20
CA ASN A 465 6.16 29.72 -2.60
C ASN A 465 5.50 28.35 -2.81
N TRP A 466 5.38 27.57 -1.74
CA TRP A 466 4.92 26.19 -1.76
C TRP A 466 3.92 25.93 -0.62
N TRP A 467 3.39 24.71 -0.57
CA TRP A 467 2.46 24.29 0.47
C TRP A 467 3.23 24.14 1.80
N ILE A 468 2.53 23.91 2.90
CA ILE A 468 3.13 23.84 4.22
C ILE A 468 2.94 22.44 4.79
N ILE A 469 4.05 21.73 4.98
CA ILE A 469 4.11 20.52 5.79
C ILE A 469 4.68 20.88 7.16
N ILE A 470 3.94 20.63 8.23
CA ILE A 470 4.52 20.62 9.59
C ILE A 470 4.68 19.15 9.96
N LYS A 471 5.92 18.67 9.84
CA LYS A 471 6.29 17.28 10.02
C LYS A 471 6.13 16.85 11.48
N GLU A 472 6.67 17.65 12.38
CA GLU A 472 6.75 17.31 13.79
C GLU A 472 6.89 18.56 14.63
N ILE A 473 6.11 18.62 15.69
CA ILE A 473 6.24 19.58 16.78
C ILE A 473 6.50 18.77 18.03
N ALA A 474 7.66 18.96 18.64
CA ALA A 474 8.01 18.34 19.92
C ALA A 474 8.15 19.42 20.99
N VAL A 475 7.41 19.24 22.08
CA VAL A 475 7.38 20.12 23.25
C VAL A 475 7.92 19.34 24.43
N PHE A 476 8.90 19.92 25.12
CA PHE A 476 9.52 19.34 26.31
C PHE A 476 9.13 20.17 27.52
N ILE A 477 8.53 19.54 28.53
CA ILE A 477 8.12 20.21 29.76
C ILE A 477 9.29 20.27 30.73
N ALA A 478 9.38 21.37 31.47
CA ALA A 478 10.32 21.49 32.57
C ALA A 478 9.67 20.95 33.85
N ASP A 479 10.44 20.19 34.62
CA ASP A 479 10.06 19.74 35.96
C ASP A 479 9.69 20.89 36.93
#